data_AF-A0A251JWM8-F1
#
_entry.id   AF-A0A251JWM8-F1
#
_cell.length_a   1.000
_cell.length_b   1.000
_cell.length_c   1.000
_cell.angle_alpha   90.00
_cell.angle_beta   90.00
_cell.angle_gamma   90.00
#
_symmetry.space_group_name_H-M   'P 1'
#
loop_
_entity.id
_entity.type
_entity.pdbx_description
1 polymer ?
#
loop_
_entity_poly.entity_id
_entity_poly.type
_entity_poly.pdbx_seq_one_letter_code
_entity_poly.pdbx_strand_id
1 'polypeptide(L)'
;MDGLQINDIEPFCQDELVLYRQCAEKRDMEIRKRLQDSERKLGLSMPLDEAKERVSQLESEITSLDRRLILASGIEGIEGFRQRWSLHGRLTDTKRRLESLKQGIQNRKKDVNKDEPAPSSTTKRWFFW
;
A
#
# COMPACT_ATOMS: atom_id res chain seq x y z
N MET A 1 -43.76 5.22 -15.37
CA MET A 1 -42.62 5.75 -16.14
C MET A 1 -41.89 6.66 -15.16
N ASP A 2 -41.31 6.06 -14.13
CA ASP A 2 -40.88 6.82 -12.96
C ASP A 2 -39.36 6.82 -13.00
N GLY A 3 -38.86 7.65 -13.91
CA GLY A 3 -37.43 7.93 -14.03
C GLY A 3 -37.00 8.65 -12.77
N LEU A 4 -36.21 7.95 -11.97
CA LEU A 4 -35.60 8.42 -10.74
C LEU A 4 -34.72 9.65 -11.05
N GLN A 5 -35.32 10.85 -11.03
CA GLN A 5 -34.59 12.12 -11.08
C GLN A 5 -33.87 12.31 -9.73
N ILE A 6 -32.77 11.58 -9.53
CA ILE A 6 -31.87 11.86 -8.42
C ILE A 6 -31.03 13.09 -8.83
N ASN A 7 -31.33 14.24 -8.22
CA ASN A 7 -30.54 15.49 -8.19
C ASN A 7 -30.74 16.56 -9.28
N ASP A 8 -31.88 16.66 -9.97
CA ASP A 8 -32.12 17.74 -10.95
C ASP A 8 -31.02 17.87 -12.04
N ILE A 9 -30.32 16.77 -12.35
CA ILE A 9 -29.32 16.69 -13.42
C ILE A 9 -30.01 16.11 -14.66
N GLU A 10 -29.89 16.79 -15.81
CA GLU A 10 -30.43 16.28 -17.08
C GLU A 10 -29.99 14.83 -17.34
N PRO A 11 -30.91 13.94 -17.78
CA PRO A 11 -30.64 12.51 -17.91
C PRO A 11 -29.47 12.18 -18.85
N PHE A 12 -29.12 13.09 -19.78
CA PHE A 12 -27.99 12.93 -20.69
C PHE A 12 -26.62 13.03 -19.99
N CYS A 13 -26.51 13.82 -18.92
CA CYS A 13 -25.25 14.04 -18.19
C CYS A 13 -24.96 12.94 -17.16
N GLN A 14 -25.91 12.03 -16.89
CA GLN A 14 -25.74 10.96 -15.91
C GLN A 14 -24.77 9.88 -16.40
N ASP A 15 -24.85 9.50 -17.67
CA ASP A 15 -23.96 8.51 -18.28
C ASP A 15 -22.52 9.01 -18.36
N GLU A 16 -22.32 10.30 -18.67
CA GLU A 16 -21.01 10.92 -18.66
C GLU A 16 -20.41 10.95 -17.25
N LEU A 17 -21.18 11.33 -16.22
CA LEU A 17 -20.73 11.31 -14.83
C LEU A 17 -20.34 9.89 -14.37
N VAL A 18 -21.12 8.87 -14.75
CA VAL A 18 -20.80 7.46 -14.47
C VAL A 18 -19.50 7.06 -15.16
N LEU A 19 -19.34 7.39 -16.44
CA LEU A 19 -18.12 7.10 -17.20
C LEU A 19 -16.89 7.79 -16.58
N TYR A 20 -16.99 9.08 -16.26
CA TYR A 20 -15.91 9.82 -15.60
C TYR A 20 -15.51 9.19 -14.27
N ARG A 21 -16.49 8.80 -13.45
CA ARG A 21 -16.24 8.13 -12.17
C ARG A 21 -15.50 6.81 -12.38
N GLN A 22 -15.96 5.96 -13.30
CA GLN A 22 -15.30 4.68 -13.61
C GLN A 22 -13.87 4.88 -14.12
N CYS A 23 -13.64 5.87 -14.99
CA CYS A 23 -12.31 6.18 -15.49
C CYS A 23 -11.38 6.69 -14.37
N ALA A 24 -11.88 7.53 -13.47
CA ALA A 24 -11.13 8.02 -12.32
C ALA A 24 -10.77 6.88 -11.36
N GLU A 25 -11.72 6.00 -11.05
CA GLU A 25 -11.51 4.83 -10.19
C GLU A 25 -10.51 3.84 -10.80
N LYS A 26 -10.62 3.54 -12.10
CA LYS A 26 -9.65 2.68 -12.80
C LYS A 26 -8.23 3.25 -12.75
N ARG A 27 -8.09 4.55 -13.00
CA ARG A 27 -6.79 5.24 -12.98
C ARG A 27 -6.18 5.24 -11.58
N ASP A 28 -6.99 5.55 -10.56
CA ASP A 28 -6.55 5.54 -9.16
C ASP A 28 -6.07 4.16 -8.73
N MET A 29 -6.84 3.11 -9.04
CA MET A 29 -6.45 1.72 -8.79
C MET A 29 -5.11 1.36 -9.45
N GLU A 30 -4.94 1.71 -10.73
CA GLU A 30 -3.70 1.40 -11.46
C GLU A 30 -2.49 2.14 -10.87
N ILE A 31 -2.64 3.42 -10.53
CA ILE A 31 -1.57 4.22 -9.91
C ILE A 31 -1.18 3.63 -8.56
N ARG A 32 -2.15 3.30 -7.70
CA ARG A 32 -1.87 2.70 -6.38
C ARG A 32 -1.18 1.35 -6.51
N LYS A 33 -1.59 0.52 -7.46
CA LYS A 33 -0.94 -0.77 -7.74
C LYS A 33 0.50 -0.57 -8.19
N ARG A 34 0.74 0.31 -9.17
CA ARG A 34 2.10 0.62 -9.66
C ARG A 34 3.00 1.13 -8.54
N LEU A 35 2.48 1.98 -7.65
CA LEU A 35 3.21 2.48 -6.50
C LEU A 35 3.58 1.35 -5.52
N GLN A 36 2.64 0.48 -5.17
CA GLN A 36 2.89 -0.67 -4.30
C GLN A 36 3.92 -1.63 -4.91
N ASP A 37 3.81 -1.93 -6.21
CA ASP A 37 4.77 -2.76 -6.93
C ASP A 37 6.18 -2.13 -6.93
N SER A 38 6.27 -0.80 -7.06
CA SER A 38 7.55 -0.08 -6.99
C SER A 38 8.18 -0.14 -5.59
N GLU A 39 7.39 0.02 -4.52
CA GLU A 39 7.89 -0.10 -3.14
C GLU A 39 8.32 -1.53 -2.83
N ARG A 40 7.59 -2.53 -3.33
CA ARG A 40 7.99 -3.93 -3.20
C ARG A 40 9.29 -4.22 -3.93
N LYS A 41 9.46 -3.72 -5.16
CA LYS A 41 10.72 -3.83 -5.91
C LYS A 41 11.86 -3.14 -5.19
N LEU A 42 11.61 -1.96 -4.63
CA LEU A 42 12.59 -1.25 -3.81
C LEU A 42 13.05 -2.08 -2.62
N GLY A 43 12.12 -2.74 -1.91
CA GLY A 43 12.47 -3.64 -0.81
C GLY A 43 13.29 -4.87 -1.23
N LEU A 44 13.22 -5.29 -2.50
CA LEU A 44 14.04 -6.38 -3.04
C LEU A 44 15.46 -5.91 -3.38
N SER A 45 15.62 -4.73 -3.97
CA SER A 45 16.89 -4.28 -4.56
C SER A 45 17.69 -3.29 -3.71
N MET A 46 17.04 -2.51 -2.85
CA MET A 46 17.68 -1.48 -2.02
C MET A 46 18.63 -2.13 -0.99
N PRO A 47 19.78 -1.50 -0.65
CA PRO A 47 20.61 -1.93 0.47
C PRO A 47 19.79 -2.08 1.76
N LEU A 48 20.10 -3.09 2.58
CA LEU A 48 19.24 -3.43 3.73
C LEU A 48 19.15 -2.31 4.76
N ASP A 49 20.20 -1.54 4.95
CA ASP A 49 20.21 -0.46 5.95
C ASP A 49 19.38 0.75 5.47
N GLU A 50 19.50 1.13 4.20
CA GLU A 50 18.63 2.12 3.56
C GLU A 50 17.16 1.67 3.56
N ALA A 51 16.91 0.39 3.31
CA ALA A 51 15.56 -0.17 3.32
C ALA A 51 14.93 -0.13 4.74
N LYS A 52 15.72 -0.38 5.79
CA LYS A 52 15.28 -0.22 7.18
C LYS A 52 15.03 1.24 7.54
N GLU A 53 15.88 2.16 7.08
CA GLU A 53 15.66 3.59 7.28
C GLU A 53 14.37 4.05 6.59
N ARG A 54 14.12 3.60 5.37
CA ARG A 54 12.85 3.89 4.68
C ARG A 54 11.64 3.33 5.45
N VAL A 55 11.76 2.14 6.04
CA VAL A 55 10.72 1.56 6.90
C VAL A 55 10.45 2.47 8.09
N SER A 56 11.48 2.94 8.79
CA SER A 56 11.31 3.83 9.95
C SER A 56 10.73 5.20 9.54
N GLN A 57 11.13 5.74 8.39
CA GLN A 57 10.55 6.95 7.81
C GLN A 57 9.04 6.78 7.54
N LEU A 58 8.62 5.69 6.87
CA LEU A 58 7.22 5.41 6.61
C LEU A 58 6.41 5.18 7.90
N GLU A 59 6.98 4.50 8.89
CA GLU A 59 6.35 4.33 10.21
C GLU A 59 6.16 5.68 10.91
N SER A 60 7.17 6.55 10.88
CA SER A 60 7.07 7.90 11.44
C SER A 60 6.00 8.74 10.71
N GLU A 61 5.88 8.61 9.38
CA GLU A 61 4.85 9.30 8.60
C GLU A 61 3.45 8.80 8.96
N ILE A 62 3.27 7.48 9.13
CA ILE A 62 2.01 6.89 9.58
C ILE A 62 1.62 7.44 10.94
N THR A 63 2.54 7.45 11.92
CA THR A 63 2.23 8.00 13.25
C THR A 63 1.86 9.49 13.19
N SER A 64 2.51 10.26 12.33
CA SER A 64 2.19 11.68 12.09
C SER A 64 0.81 11.86 11.44
N LEU A 65 0.45 11.01 10.48
CA LEU A 65 -0.87 11.02 9.84
C LEU A 65 -1.98 10.61 10.81
N ASP A 66 -1.77 9.56 11.60
CA ASP A 66 -2.72 9.10 12.63
C ASP A 66 -2.99 10.21 13.66
N ARG A 67 -1.93 10.88 14.16
CA ARG A 67 -2.07 12.03 15.07
C ARG A 67 -2.88 13.16 14.44
N ARG A 68 -2.61 13.51 13.18
CA ARG A 68 -3.36 14.55 12.46
C ARG A 68 -4.82 14.16 12.25
N LEU A 69 -5.10 12.88 11.98
CA LEU A 69 -6.46 12.38 11.83
C LEU A 69 -7.25 12.49 13.14
N ILE A 70 -6.61 12.17 14.27
CA ILE A 70 -7.19 12.37 15.61
C ILE A 70 -7.53 13.85 15.84
N LEU A 71 -6.59 14.76 15.56
CA LEU A 71 -6.84 16.20 15.72
C LEU A 71 -7.97 16.69 14.81
N ALA A 72 -8.04 16.20 13.56
CA ALA A 72 -9.11 16.54 12.62
C ALA A 72 -10.48 15.95 13.00
N SER A 73 -10.56 15.02 13.95
CA SER A 73 -11.84 14.48 14.44
C SER A 73 -12.67 15.50 15.21
N GLY A 74 -12.02 16.48 15.85
CA GLY A 74 -12.70 17.57 16.56
C GLY A 74 -13.19 18.72 15.66
N ILE A 75 -12.90 18.68 14.35
CA ILE A 75 -13.33 19.71 13.41
C ILE A 75 -14.67 19.31 12.81
N GLU A 76 -15.70 20.11 13.06
CA GLU A 76 -17.05 19.86 12.55
C GLU A 76 -17.25 20.44 11.14
N GLY A 77 -18.35 20.03 10.49
CA GLY A 77 -18.75 20.52 9.18
C GLY A 77 -17.97 19.95 7.99
N ILE A 78 -18.19 20.55 6.82
CA ILE A 78 -17.66 20.08 5.52
C ILE A 78 -16.14 20.14 5.48
N GLU A 79 -15.54 21.16 6.11
CA GLU A 79 -14.08 21.32 6.14
C GLU A 79 -13.42 20.20 6.95
N GLY A 80 -13.95 19.89 8.14
CA GLY A 80 -13.49 18.75 8.93
C GLY A 80 -13.64 17.42 8.20
N PHE A 81 -14.75 17.23 7.47
CA PHE A 81 -14.93 16.05 6.62
C PHE A 81 -13.85 15.96 5.52
N ARG A 82 -13.60 17.04 4.78
CA ARG A 82 -12.59 17.08 3.70
C ARG A 82 -11.19 16.77 4.22
N GLN A 83 -10.83 17.35 5.37
CA GLN A 83 -9.54 17.09 6.01
C GLN A 83 -9.39 15.63 6.43
N ARG A 84 -10.39 15.06 7.11
CA ARG A 84 -10.37 13.65 7.50
C ARG A 84 -10.32 12.72 6.29
N TRP A 85 -11.09 13.00 5.24
CA TRP A 85 -11.11 12.21 4.01
C TRP A 85 -9.72 12.18 3.34
N SER A 86 -9.10 13.34 3.19
CA SER A 86 -7.75 13.48 2.63
C SER A 86 -6.70 12.75 3.48
N LEU A 87 -6.73 12.95 4.79
CA LEU A 87 -5.82 12.30 5.73
C LEU A 87 -5.97 10.78 5.73
N HIS A 88 -7.21 10.28 5.70
CA HIS A 88 -7.49 8.85 5.64
C HIS A 88 -6.96 8.20 4.36
N GLY A 89 -7.12 8.86 3.21
CA GLY A 89 -6.57 8.40 1.93
C GLY A 89 -5.04 8.26 2.00
N ARG A 90 -4.37 9.32 2.44
CA ARG A 90 -2.91 9.33 2.62
C ARG A 90 -2.43 8.26 3.59
N LEU A 91 -3.10 8.12 4.74
CA LEU A 91 -2.78 7.11 5.75
C LEU A 91 -2.89 5.69 5.19
N THR A 92 -3.97 5.43 4.44
CA THR A 92 -4.19 4.11 3.81
C THR A 92 -3.08 3.82 2.82
N ASP A 93 -2.73 4.79 1.97
CA ASP A 93 -1.68 4.62 0.97
C ASP A 93 -0.29 4.43 1.61
N THR A 94 0.06 5.18 2.66
CA THR A 94 1.35 5.01 3.35
C THR A 94 1.44 3.66 4.06
N LYS A 95 0.36 3.17 4.69
CA LYS A 95 0.30 1.82 5.26
C LYS A 95 0.53 0.75 4.19
N ARG A 96 -0.12 0.85 3.02
CA ARG A 96 0.09 -0.08 1.90
C ARG A 96 1.51 -0.06 1.34
N ARG A 97 2.12 1.12 1.26
CA ARG A 97 3.53 1.27 0.84
C ARG A 97 4.47 0.58 1.82
N LEU A 98 4.25 0.77 3.13
CA LEU A 98 5.03 0.11 4.18
C LEU A 98 4.91 -1.42 4.11
N GLU A 99 3.69 -1.93 3.95
CA GLU A 99 3.43 -3.37 3.77
C GLU A 99 4.20 -3.93 2.56
N SER A 100 4.11 -3.25 1.41
CA SER A 100 4.76 -3.66 0.16
C SER A 100 6.28 -3.67 0.29
N LEU A 101 6.85 -2.64 0.91
CA LEU A 101 8.28 -2.52 1.18
C LEU A 101 8.76 -3.65 2.10
N LYS A 102 8.07 -3.88 3.23
CA LYS A 102 8.38 -4.97 4.17
C LYS A 102 8.29 -6.33 3.48
N GLN A 103 7.29 -6.54 2.61
CA GLN A 103 7.16 -7.76 1.82
C GLN A 103 8.37 -7.95 0.87
N GLY A 104 8.83 -6.90 0.20
CA GLY A 104 10.03 -6.92 -0.63
C GLY A 104 11.27 -7.36 0.16
N ILE A 105 11.50 -6.72 1.31
CA ILE A 105 12.63 -7.03 2.20
C ILE A 105 12.57 -8.48 2.71
N GLN A 106 11.38 -8.98 3.06
CA GLN A 106 11.20 -10.36 3.53
C GLN A 106 11.45 -11.39 2.43
N ASN A 107 11.02 -11.13 1.20
CA ASN A 107 11.27 -12.05 0.08
C ASN A 107 12.76 -12.22 -0.18
N ARG A 108 13.53 -11.11 -0.15
CA ARG A 108 15.00 -11.16 -0.26
C ARG A 108 15.63 -12.08 0.77
N LYS A 109 15.16 -12.05 2.03
CA LYS A 109 15.67 -12.94 3.08
C LYS A 109 15.38 -14.41 2.81
N LYS A 110 14.25 -14.74 2.18
CA LYS A 110 13.90 -16.13 1.84
C LYS A 110 14.77 -16.67 0.71
N ASP A 111 15.12 -15.84 -0.26
CA ASP A 111 15.98 -16.25 -1.38
C ASP A 111 17.41 -16.52 -0.89
N VAL A 112 17.96 -15.65 -0.02
CA VAL A 112 19.28 -15.89 0.62
C VAL A 112 19.32 -17.19 1.44
N ASN A 113 18.26 -17.53 2.16
CA ASN A 113 18.20 -18.77 2.94
C ASN A 113 17.95 -20.04 2.08
N LYS A 114 17.50 -19.90 0.83
CA LYS A 114 17.34 -21.04 -0.10
C LYS A 114 18.65 -21.40 -0.80
N ASP A 115 19.57 -20.46 -0.91
CA ASP A 115 20.88 -20.66 -1.53
C ASP A 115 21.94 -21.15 -0.52
N GLU A 116 21.60 -21.33 0.76
CA GLU A 116 22.43 -22.11 1.68
C GLU A 116 22.33 -23.60 1.32
N PRO A 117 23.45 -24.32 1.10
CA PRO A 117 23.40 -25.75 0.85
C PRO A 117 22.86 -26.44 2.11
N ALA A 118 21.74 -27.15 1.96
CA ALA A 118 21.22 -28.02 3.01
C ALA A 118 22.36 -28.91 3.55
N PRO A 119 22.50 -29.10 4.89
CA PRO A 119 23.46 -30.06 5.41
C PRO A 119 23.10 -31.43 4.83
N SER A 120 23.96 -31.93 3.93
CA SER A 120 23.78 -33.22 3.29
C SER A 120 23.76 -34.30 4.36
N SER A 121 22.56 -34.78 4.69
CA SER A 121 22.33 -35.92 5.56
C SER A 121 22.65 -37.21 4.81
N THR A 122 23.92 -37.44 4.49
CA THR A 122 24.40 -38.77 4.10
C THR A 122 25.14 -39.39 5.27
N THR A 123 24.35 -40.01 6.14
CA THR A 123 24.78 -41.11 6.98
C THR A 123 25.33 -42.21 6.07
N LYS A 124 26.66 -42.33 5.96
CA LYS A 124 27.32 -43.58 5.58
C LYS A 124 28.54 -43.81 6.48
N ARG A 125 28.24 -44.40 7.63
CA ARG A 125 29.11 -45.31 8.38
C ARG A 125 29.72 -46.31 7.40
N TRP A 126 31.05 -46.51 7.42
CA TRP A 126 31.87 -47.71 7.10
C TRP A 126 33.26 -47.47 7.73
N PHE A 127 33.58 -48.08 8.88
CA PHE A 127 34.36 -49.32 9.09
C PHE A 127 35.85 -49.23 8.72
N PHE A 128 36.69 -49.25 9.77
CA PHE A 128 38.02 -49.86 9.92
C PHE A 128 38.90 -50.06 8.68
N TRP A 129 40.03 -49.33 8.64
CA TRP A 129 41.39 -49.90 8.68
C TRP A 129 42.37 -48.81 9.15
#